data_AF-R7IPE6-F1
#
_entry.id   AF-R7IPE6-F1
#
_cell.length_a   1.000
_cell.length_b   1.000
_cell.length_c   1.000
_cell.angle_alpha   90.00
_cell.angle_beta   90.00
_cell.angle_gamma   90.00
#
_symmetry.space_group_name_H-M   'P 1'
#
loop_
_entity.id
_entity.type
_entity.pdbx_description
1 polymer ?
#
loop_
_entity_poly.entity_id
_entity_poly.type
_entity_poly.pdbx_seq_one_letter_code
_entity_poly.pdbx_strand_id
1 'polypeptide(L)'
;MKRLDHNTPTGKENWPKRSIEEILSNEKYIGVSVVNVGGEEGQIYKLNNSHPAIISKEMFDAVQEEKHKRSNVIVDENGTHRNTTKYSSKKTTVF
;
A
#
# COMPACT_ATOMS: atom_id res chain seq x y z
N MET A 1 4.84 -11.22 10.15
CA MET A 1 5.15 -12.44 9.38
C MET A 1 6.27 -13.16 10.13
N LYS A 2 6.06 -14.39 10.62
CA LYS A 2 7.03 -15.14 11.47
C LYS A 2 7.35 -16.56 10.94
N ARG A 3 6.82 -16.93 9.76
CA ARG A 3 6.79 -18.33 9.28
C ARG A 3 7.36 -18.54 7.88
N LEU A 4 8.11 -17.57 7.36
CA LEU A 4 8.73 -17.66 6.03
C LEU A 4 10.19 -17.25 6.22
N ASP A 5 11.12 -18.02 5.66
CA ASP A 5 12.59 -17.84 5.71
C ASP A 5 13.06 -16.57 4.97
N HIS A 6 12.41 -15.45 5.24
CA HIS A 6 12.59 -14.17 4.56
C HIS A 6 12.82 -13.12 5.63
N ASN A 7 14.09 -12.83 5.87
CA ASN A 7 14.48 -11.70 6.72
C ASN A 7 14.07 -10.38 6.07
N THR A 8 13.90 -9.34 6.89
CA THR A 8 13.75 -7.97 6.36
C THR A 8 14.99 -7.57 5.56
N PRO A 9 14.92 -6.50 4.75
CA PRO A 9 16.09 -6.01 4.01
C PRO A 9 17.27 -5.67 4.93
N THR A 10 17.02 -5.40 6.21
CA THR A 10 18.02 -5.11 7.25
C THR A 10 18.35 -6.35 8.12
N GLY A 11 17.95 -7.55 7.72
CA GLY A 11 18.29 -8.80 8.41
C GLY A 11 17.49 -9.08 9.68
N LYS A 12 16.38 -8.39 9.94
CA LYS A 12 15.51 -8.69 11.08
C LYS A 12 14.57 -9.86 10.74
N GLU A 13 14.32 -10.72 11.71
CA GLU A 13 13.40 -11.84 11.58
C GLU A 13 11.94 -11.38 11.36
N ASN A 14 11.53 -10.29 12.03
CA ASN A 14 10.17 -9.81 11.99
C ASN A 14 10.02 -8.60 11.06
N TRP A 15 9.12 -8.72 10.10
CA TRP A 15 8.70 -7.60 9.26
C TRP A 15 7.75 -6.66 10.00
N PRO A 16 8.07 -5.36 10.15
CA PRO A 16 7.16 -4.38 10.69
C PRO A 16 5.94 -4.25 9.77
N LYS A 17 4.74 -4.11 10.36
CA LYS A 17 3.50 -3.89 9.60
C LYS A 17 3.64 -2.69 8.65
N ARG A 18 4.17 -1.58 9.15
CA ARG A 18 4.39 -0.35 8.39
C ARG A 18 5.26 -0.56 7.16
N SER A 19 6.36 -1.32 7.27
CA SER A 19 7.25 -1.59 6.14
C SER A 19 6.56 -2.36 5.03
N ILE A 20 5.70 -3.33 5.38
CA ILE A 20 4.88 -4.05 4.39
C ILE A 20 3.89 -3.09 3.74
N GLU A 21 3.24 -2.22 4.51
CA GLU A 21 2.30 -1.22 3.97
C GLU A 21 2.97 -0.25 3.01
N GLU A 22 4.19 0.21 3.32
CA GLU A 22 5.01 1.09 2.46
C GLU A 22 5.41 0.40 1.16
N ILE A 23 5.82 -0.87 1.22
CA ILE A 23 6.10 -1.68 0.02
C ILE A 23 4.85 -1.81 -0.84
N LEU A 24 3.70 -2.13 -0.25
CA LEU A 24 2.45 -2.29 -1.01
C LEU A 24 1.94 -1.00 -1.65
N SER A 25 2.40 0.20 -1.24
CA SER A 25 2.02 1.48 -1.85
C SER A 25 3.09 2.07 -2.77
N ASN A 26 4.19 1.35 -3.01
CA ASN A 26 5.27 1.86 -3.83
C ASN A 26 4.94 1.75 -5.33
N GLU A 27 4.67 2.89 -5.97
CA GLU A 27 4.34 2.98 -7.40
C GLU A 27 5.48 2.50 -8.32
N LYS A 28 6.71 2.35 -7.81
CA LYS A 28 7.81 1.75 -8.58
C LYS A 28 7.45 0.35 -9.06
N TYR A 29 6.66 -0.42 -8.32
CA TYR A 29 6.31 -1.78 -8.75
C TYR A 29 5.43 -1.85 -10.00
N ILE A 30 4.80 -0.73 -10.38
CA ILE A 30 4.05 -0.57 -11.63
C ILE A 30 4.84 0.22 -12.71
N GLY A 31 6.15 0.40 -12.52
CA GLY A 31 7.02 1.09 -13.47
C GLY A 31 6.96 2.62 -13.40
N VAL A 32 6.34 3.19 -12.36
CA VAL A 32 6.25 4.64 -12.14
C VAL A 32 7.39 5.10 -11.24
N SER A 33 8.18 6.06 -11.72
CA SER A 33 9.23 6.70 -10.94
C SER A 33 8.80 8.12 -10.56
N VAL A 34 8.95 8.47 -9.29
CA VAL A 34 8.64 9.79 -8.76
C VAL A 34 9.95 10.48 -8.42
N VAL A 35 10.20 11.63 -9.05
CA VAL A 35 11.40 12.45 -8.83
C VAL A 35 10.96 13.79 -8.27
N ASN A 36 11.45 14.12 -7.07
CA ASN A 36 11.35 15.47 -6.54
C ASN A 36 12.50 16.28 -7.12
N VAL A 37 12.18 17.21 -8.01
CA VAL A 37 13.16 18.13 -8.59
C VAL A 37 13.11 19.36 -7.70
N GLY A 38 13.98 19.38 -6.69
CA GLY A 38 14.01 20.42 -5.66
C GLY A 38 14.15 21.82 -6.26
N GLY A 39 13.02 22.48 -6.45
CA GLY A 39 12.87 23.90 -6.74
C GLY A 39 11.99 24.54 -5.67
N GLU A 40 11.87 25.86 -5.72
CA GLU A 40 11.17 26.69 -4.71
C GLU A 40 9.70 26.26 -4.49
N GLU A 41 9.11 25.58 -5.49
CA GLU A 41 7.74 25.05 -5.48
C GLU A 41 7.63 23.53 -5.21
N GLY A 42 8.73 22.81 -4.97
CA GLY A 42 8.68 21.39 -4.63
C GLY A 42 8.04 20.50 -5.71
N GLN A 43 8.28 20.80 -6.98
CA GLN A 43 7.63 20.13 -8.11
C GLN A 43 8.01 18.63 -8.17
N ILE A 44 6.99 17.79 -8.11
CA ILE A 44 7.10 16.33 -8.18
C ILE A 44 6.79 15.89 -9.61
N TYR A 45 7.79 15.34 -10.29
CA TYR A 45 7.62 14.74 -11.60
C TYR A 45 7.36 13.24 -11.46
N LYS A 46 6.29 12.76 -12.10
CA LYS A 46 5.99 11.34 -12.23
C LYS A 46 6.30 10.88 -13.64
N LEU A 47 7.22 9.93 -13.78
CA LEU A 47 7.56 9.29 -15.05
C LEU A 47 6.95 7.89 -15.09
N ASN A 48 5.99 7.70 -15.99
CA ASN A 48 5.40 6.39 -16.26
C ASN A 48 6.33 5.54 -17.14
N ASN A 49 6.29 4.22 -16.97
CA ASN A 49 7.10 3.25 -17.73
C ASN A 49 8.61 3.56 -17.71
N SER A 50 9.12 4.09 -16.60
CA SER A 50 10.54 4.40 -16.43
C SER A 50 11.40 3.13 -16.41
N HIS A 51 10.83 2.00 -15.99
CA HIS A 51 11.48 0.69 -15.95
C HIS A 51 10.41 -0.41 -16.06
N PRO A 52 10.81 -1.68 -16.29
CA PRO A 52 9.88 -2.80 -16.35
C PRO A 52 9.09 -2.91 -15.04
N ALA A 53 7.76 -3.02 -15.16
CA ALA A 53 6.88 -3.22 -14.02
C ALA A 53 7.05 -4.64 -13.46
N ILE A 54 7.07 -4.76 -12.13
CA ILE A 54 7.11 -6.07 -11.44
C ILE A 54 5.69 -6.65 -11.37
N ILE A 55 4.69 -5.79 -11.22
CA ILE A 55 3.26 -6.15 -11.17
C ILE A 55 2.45 -5.27 -12.12
N SER A 56 1.29 -5.75 -12.56
CA SER A 56 0.37 -4.93 -13.35
C SER A 56 -0.24 -3.81 -12.51
N LYS A 57 -0.60 -2.70 -13.18
CA LYS A 57 -1.30 -1.59 -12.53
C LYS A 57 -2.63 -2.04 -11.92
N GLU A 58 -3.36 -2.90 -12.60
CA GLU A 58 -4.61 -3.48 -12.12
C GLU A 58 -4.44 -4.20 -10.77
N MET A 59 -3.40 -5.03 -10.63
CA MET A 59 -3.13 -5.74 -9.39
C MET A 59 -2.73 -4.77 -8.26
N PHE A 60 -1.96 -3.73 -8.58
CA PHE A 60 -1.62 -2.68 -7.62
C PHE A 60 -2.84 -1.91 -7.13
N ASP A 61 -3.75 -1.53 -8.04
CA ASP A 61 -4.97 -0.79 -7.73
C ASP A 61 -5.89 -1.64 -6.84
N ALA A 62 -6.08 -2.93 -7.16
CA ALA A 62 -6.84 -3.87 -6.34
C ALA A 62 -6.28 -3.99 -4.90
N VAL A 63 -4.95 -3.96 -4.74
CA VAL A 63 -4.31 -3.94 -3.42
C VAL A 63 -4.56 -2.62 -2.69
N GLN A 64 -4.51 -1.48 -3.36
CA GLN A 64 -4.82 -0.19 -2.72
C GLN A 64 -6.27 -0.15 -2.22
N GLU A 65 -7.22 -0.67 -3.00
CA GLU A 65 -8.62 -0.80 -2.59
C GLU A 65 -8.77 -1.69 -1.34
N GLU A 66 -8.13 -2.87 -1.34
CA GLU A 66 -8.19 -3.77 -0.20
C GLU A 66 -7.54 -3.16 1.06
N LYS A 67 -6.44 -2.40 0.89
CA LYS A 67 -5.83 -1.64 1.99
C LYS A 67 -6.79 -0.59 2.54
N HIS A 68 -7.49 0.13 1.66
CA HIS A 68 -8.47 1.12 2.06
C HIS A 68 -9.63 0.47 2.83
N LYS A 69 -10.18 -0.64 2.31
CA LYS A 69 -11.22 -1.46 2.98
C LYS A 69 -10.77 -1.94 4.37
N ARG A 70 -9.50 -2.31 4.54
CA ARG A 70 -8.93 -2.77 5.83
C ARG A 70 -8.60 -1.64 6.80
N SER A 71 -8.42 -0.42 6.31
CA SER A 71 -7.97 0.72 7.14
C SER A 71 -8.98 1.06 8.25
N ASN A 72 -10.25 0.70 8.07
CA ASN A 72 -11.34 1.04 8.98
C ASN A 72 -11.52 2.55 9.17
N VAL A 73 -10.97 3.37 8.26
CA VAL A 73 -11.07 4.83 8.25
C VAL A 73 -12.07 5.21 7.17
N ILE A 74 -13.08 5.99 7.54
CA ILE A 74 -14.10 6.56 6.65
C ILE A 74 -13.91 8.06 6.65
N VAL A 75 -13.98 8.67 5.47
CA VAL A 75 -14.00 10.12 5.30
C VAL A 75 -15.38 10.47 4.76
N ASP A 76 -16.17 11.18 5.57
CA ASP A 76 -17.50 11.65 5.22
C ASP A 76 -17.62 13.16 5.45
N GLU A 77 -18.83 13.71 5.29
CA GLU A 77 -19.14 15.13 5.47
C GLU A 77 -18.85 15.62 6.90
N ASN A 78 -18.79 14.70 7.89
CA ASN A 78 -18.48 14.98 9.29
C ASN A 78 -16.98 14.83 9.61
N GLY A 79 -16.15 14.53 8.62
CA GLY A 79 -14.70 14.43 8.74
C GLY A 79 -14.18 12.99 8.68
N THR A 80 -12.98 12.77 9.23
CA THR A 80 -12.35 11.45 9.23
C THR A 80 -12.69 10.71 10.52
N HIS A 81 -13.45 9.62 10.41
CA HIS A 81 -13.82 8.78 11.56
C HIS A 81 -13.50 7.30 11.32
N ARG A 82 -13.54 6.50 12.39
CA ARG A 82 -13.40 5.05 12.28
C ARG A 82 -14.75 4.39 12.03
N ASN A 83 -14.77 3.33 11.22
CA ASN A 83 -15.96 2.52 11.03
C ASN A 83 -16.33 1.81 12.34
N THR A 84 -17.62 1.76 12.65
CA THR A 84 -18.21 1.09 13.81
C THR A 84 -17.97 -0.43 13.78
N THR A 85 -17.94 -1.04 12.60
CA THR A 85 -17.65 -2.48 12.45
C THR A 85 -16.18 -2.71 12.17
N LYS A 86 -15.57 -3.69 12.85
CA LYS A 86 -14.18 -4.11 12.56
C LYS A 86 -14.11 -4.96 11.30
N TYR A 87 -13.09 -4.73 10.47
CA TYR A 87 -12.75 -5.65 9.39
C TYR A 87 -12.52 -7.08 9.91
N SER A 88 -13.19 -8.06 9.31
CA SER A 88 -13.05 -9.49 9.61
C SER A 88 -12.74 -10.24 8.31
N SER A 89 -11.63 -10.97 8.30
CA SER A 89 -11.23 -11.80 7.15
C SER A 89 -11.94 -13.16 7.08
N LYS A 90 -12.83 -13.47 8.05
CA LYS A 90 -13.56 -14.74 8.09
C LYS A 90 -14.74 -14.64 7.12
N LYS A 91 -14.82 -15.55 6.15
CA LYS A 91 -16.03 -15.73 5.34
C LYS A 91 -17.09 -16.36 6.24
N THR A 92 -18.11 -15.60 6.61
CA THR A 92 -19.33 -16.18 7.22
C THR A 92 -20.05 -16.93 6.11
N THR A 93 -19.79 -18.23 5.99
CA THR A 93 -20.61 -19.12 5.14
C THR A 93 -21.96 -19.24 5.82
N VAL A 94 -22.96 -18.51 5.30
CA VAL A 94 -24.36 -18.70 5.69
C VAL A 94 -24.87 -19.86 4.83
N PHE A 95 -25.22 -20.98 5.46
CA PHE A 95 -25.90 -22.11 4.84
C PHE A 95 -27.41 -21.87 4.81
#